data_AF-J9E5X4-F1
#
_entry.id   AF-J9E5X4-F1
#
_cell.length_a   1.000
_cell.length_b   1.000
_cell.length_c   1.000
_cell.angle_alpha   90.00
_cell.angle_beta   90.00
_cell.angle_gamma   90.00
#
_symmetry.space_group_name_H-M   'P 1'
#
loop_
_entity.id
_entity.type
_entity.pdbx_description
1 polymer ?
#
loop_
_entity_poly.entity_id
_entity_poly.type
_entity_poly.pdbx_seq_one_letter_code
_entity_poly.pdbx_strand_id
1 'polypeptide(L)' 'MEYRCLRDGKCHIHRLNRNRCQFCRFRKCLAVGMSRDSVRYGRTPRHKGDEIDNENVPLWEETSKFTHYEVADVANAF' A
#
# COMPACT_ATOMS: atom_id res chain seq x y z
N MET A 1 -8.37 4.16 12.47
CA MET A 1 -9.24 3.79 11.34
C MET A 1 -8.54 2.64 10.63
N GLU A 2 -9.08 1.42 10.70
CA GLU A 2 -8.43 0.23 10.13
C GLU A 2 -8.85 0.04 8.67
N TYR A 3 -7.89 -0.11 7.75
CA TYR A 3 -8.21 -0.39 6.36
C TYR A 3 -8.59 -1.86 6.19
N ARG A 4 -9.83 -2.15 5.82
CA ARG A 4 -10.33 -3.52 5.57
C ARG A 4 -10.82 -3.69 4.13
N CYS A 5 -10.57 -4.86 3.55
CA CYS A 5 -11.19 -5.24 2.28
C CYS A 5 -12.58 -5.82 2.52
N LEU A 6 -13.56 -5.49 1.66
CA LEU A 6 -14.90 -6.08 1.68
C LEU A 6 -15.03 -7.31 0.77
N ARG A 7 -13.93 -7.74 0.16
CA ARG A 7 -13.80 -8.91 -0.72
C ARG A 7 -12.56 -9.70 -0.28
N ASP A 8 -11.91 -10.40 -1.20
CA ASP A 8 -10.81 -11.32 -0.90
C ASP A 8 -9.43 -10.65 -0.70
N GLY A 9 -9.38 -9.33 -0.54
CA GLY A 9 -8.12 -8.60 -0.46
C GLY A 9 -7.34 -8.58 -1.79
N LYS A 10 -7.98 -8.89 -2.92
CA LYS A 10 -7.38 -8.91 -4.26
C LYS A 10 -8.04 -7.92 -5.23
N CYS A 11 -8.51 -6.77 -4.76
CA CYS A 11 -9.16 -5.80 -5.65
C CYS A 11 -8.18 -5.28 -6.71
N HIS A 12 -8.62 -5.29 -7.97
CA HIS A 12 -7.85 -4.70 -9.06
C HIS A 12 -7.91 -3.15 -9.02
N ILE A 13 -6.75 -2.48 -9.03
CA ILE A 13 -6.61 -1.03 -8.76
C ILE A 13 -6.22 -0.23 -10.02
N HIS A 14 -7.19 0.39 -10.65
CA HIS A 14 -7.04 1.30 -11.78
C HIS A 14 -7.47 2.72 -11.45
N ARG A 15 -7.19 3.66 -12.37
CA ARG A 15 -7.55 5.07 -12.24
C ARG A 15 -9.03 5.27 -11.87
N LEU A 16 -9.95 4.51 -12.47
CA LEU A 16 -11.39 4.62 -12.25
C LEU A 16 -11.90 4.01 -10.93
N ASN A 17 -11.21 2.99 -10.39
CA ASN A 17 -11.72 2.21 -9.24
C ASN A 17 -10.81 2.28 -8.00
N ARG A 18 -9.71 3.03 -8.03
CA ARG A 18 -8.71 3.11 -6.95
C ARG A 18 -9.28 3.50 -5.59
N ASN A 19 -10.38 4.27 -5.56
CA ASN A 19 -11.01 4.71 -4.32
C ASN A 19 -11.98 3.68 -3.73
N ARG A 20 -12.29 2.59 -4.46
CA ARG A 20 -13.30 1.60 -4.05
C ARG A 20 -12.82 0.65 -2.95
N CYS A 21 -11.52 0.51 -2.74
CA CYS A 21 -10.96 -0.29 -1.66
C CYS A 21 -9.66 0.33 -1.14
N GLN A 22 -9.74 0.98 0.02
CA GLN A 22 -8.59 1.61 0.66
C GLN A 22 -7.51 0.59 1.04
N PHE A 23 -7.89 -0.60 1.54
CA PHE A 23 -6.97 -1.69 1.88
C PHE A 23 -6.12 -2.12 0.68
N CYS A 24 -6.75 -2.49 -0.44
CA CYS A 24 -6.01 -2.96 -1.62
C CYS A 24 -5.20 -1.83 -2.27
N ARG A 25 -5.69 -0.58 -2.24
CA ARG A 25 -4.94 0.58 -2.71
C ARG A 25 -3.68 0.80 -1.89
N PHE A 26 -3.81 0.84 -0.56
CA PHE A 26 -2.68 1.06 0.33
C PHE A 26 -1.66 -0.07 0.23
N ARG A 27 -2.12 -1.33 0.22
CA ARG A 27 -1.23 -2.48 0.03
C ARG A 27 -0.48 -2.42 -1.30
N LYS A 28 -1.13 -1.98 -2.38
CA LYS A 28 -0.45 -1.74 -3.67
C LYS A 28 0.62 -0.66 -3.56
N CYS A 29 0.34 0.46 -2.89
CA CYS A 29 1.32 1.53 -2.69
C CYS A 29 2.59 1.00 -2.00
N LEU A 30 2.45 0.19 -0.95
CA LEU A 30 3.58 -0.44 -0.28
C LEU A 30 4.32 -1.41 -1.23
N ALA A 31 3.58 -2.24 -1.97
CA ALA A 31 4.16 -3.23 -2.90
C ALA A 31 4.99 -2.60 -4.03
N VAL A 32 4.60 -1.42 -4.54
CA VAL A 32 5.38 -0.68 -5.55
C VAL A 32 6.54 0.12 -4.94
N GLY A 33 6.82 -0.05 -3.65
CA GLY A 33 7.96 0.57 -2.98
C GLY A 33 7.69 1.96 -2.39
N MET A 34 6.44 2.39 -2.21
CA MET A 34 6.17 3.62 -1.47
C MET A 34 6.52 3.44 0.02
N SER A 35 7.53 4.16 0.47
CA SER A 35 7.96 4.15 1.88
C SER A 35 7.02 4.99 2.75
N ARG A 36 6.62 4.42 3.90
CA ARG A 36 5.88 5.14 4.94
C ARG A 36 6.74 6.22 5.60
N ASP A 37 8.04 5.99 5.72
CA ASP A 37 9.00 6.91 6.34
C ASP A 37 9.20 8.20 5.52
N SER A 38 8.87 8.15 4.22
CA SER A 38 8.96 9.31 3.33
C SER A 38 7.87 10.37 3.60
N VAL A 39 6.87 10.07 4.43
CA VAL A 39 5.80 11.02 4.78
C VAL A 39 6.32 12.10 5.72
N ARG A 40 6.36 13.34 5.23
CA ARG A 40 6.69 14.53 6.04
C ARG A 40 5.40 15.16 6.58
N TYR A 41 5.38 15.45 7.88
CA TYR A 41 4.20 15.95 8.59
C TYR A 41 3.97 17.47 8.42
N GLY A 42 4.95 18.16 7.81
CA GLY A 42 4.88 19.59 7.54
C GLY A 42 4.70 20.38 8.83
N ARG A 43 3.64 21.19 8.90
CA ARG A 43 3.26 21.98 10.09
C ARG A 43 2.41 21.20 11.11
N THR A 44 2.10 19.94 10.83
CA THR A 44 1.21 19.12 11.66
C THR A 44 2.03 18.36 12.71
N PRO A 45 1.66 18.40 14.01
CA PRO A 45 2.36 17.64 15.04
C PRO A 45 2.12 16.13 14.92
N ARG A 46 3.17 15.33 15.13
CA ARG A 46 3.09 13.86 15.22
C ARG A 46 2.21 13.47 16.42
N HIS A 47 1.27 12.56 16.24
CA HIS A 47 0.52 11.98 17.34
C HIS A 47 1.25 10.76 17.90
N LYS A 48 1.15 10.52 19.21
CA LYS A 48 1.63 9.27 19.82
C LYS A 48 0.83 8.11 19.23
N GLY A 49 1.48 7.28 18.42
CA GLY A 49 0.85 6.22 17.63
C GLY A 49 1.19 6.23 16.13
N ASP A 50 1.88 7.27 15.66
CA ASP A 50 2.38 7.36 14.27
C ASP A 50 3.71 6.58 14.05
N GLU A 51 4.12 5.75 15.02
CA GLU A 51 5.35 4.95 14.91
C GLU A 51 5.19 3.86 13.83
N ILE A 52 6.14 3.82 12.91
CA ILE A 52 6.11 2.95 11.74
C ILE A 52 6.81 1.64 12.11
N ASP A 53 6.06 0.56 12.15
CA ASP A 53 6.60 -0.80 12.22
C ASP A 53 7.15 -1.22 10.84
N ASN A 54 8.47 -1.25 10.71
CA ASN A 54 9.20 -1.66 9.51
C ASN A 54 9.34 -3.19 9.40
N GLU A 55 9.05 -3.96 10.44
CA GLU A 55 9.20 -5.42 10.46
C GLU A 55 8.05 -6.11 9.70
N ASN A 56 6.88 -5.47 9.63
CA ASN A 56 5.68 -6.01 8.98
C ASN A 56 5.43 -5.48 7.54
N VAL A 57 6.47 -4.99 6.85
CA VAL A 57 6.35 -4.60 5.44
C VAL A 57 6.49 -5.86 4.56
N PRO A 58 5.45 -6.29 3.82
CA PRO A 58 5.53 -7.55 3.06
C PRO A 58 6.50 -7.42 1.89
N LEU A 59 7.31 -8.45 1.65
CA LEU A 59 8.22 -8.52 0.51
C LEU A 59 7.43 -8.49 -0.80
N TRP A 60 8.03 -7.96 -1.87
CA TRP A 60 7.39 -7.90 -3.19
C TRP A 60 6.85 -9.28 -3.63
N GLU A 61 7.63 -10.35 -3.43
CA GLU A 61 7.28 -11.74 -3.77
C GLU A 61 6.02 -12.25 -3.05
N GLU A 62 5.78 -11.77 -1.83
CA GLU A 62 4.57 -12.07 -1.07
C GLU A 62 3.39 -11.21 -1.50
N THR A 63 3.62 -9.93 -1.79
CA THR A 63 2.53 -9.03 -2.24
C THR A 63 1.97 -9.40 -3.61
N SER A 64 2.79 -9.99 -4.49
CA SER A 64 2.36 -10.50 -5.79
C SER A 64 1.27 -11.59 -5.67
N LYS A 65 1.30 -12.42 -4.63
CA LYS A 65 0.33 -13.52 -4.43
C LYS A 65 -1.10 -13.02 -4.16
N PHE A 66 -1.23 -11.78 -3.69
CA PHE A 66 -2.51 -11.19 -3.32
C PHE A 66 -2.89 -10.01 -4.20
N THR A 67 -2.01 -9.56 -5.09
CA THR A 67 -2.30 -8.49 -6.04
C THR A 67 -2.32 -9.04 -7.46
N HIS A 68 -3.02 -8.36 -8.38
CA HIS A 68 -3.02 -8.73 -9.80
C HIS A 68 -1.84 -8.10 -10.57
N TYR A 69 -0.80 -7.63 -9.87
CA TYR A 69 0.34 -6.96 -10.50
C TYR A 69 1.48 -7.95 -10.66
N GLU A 70 2.04 -7.99 -11.86
CA GLU A 70 3.27 -8.74 -12.11
C GLU A 70 4.48 -7.87 -11.80
N VAL A 71 5.65 -8.50 -11.65
CA VAL A 71 6.93 -7.81 -11.40
C VAL A 71 7.21 -6.76 -12.49
N ALA A 72 6.78 -7.04 -13.72
CA ALA A 72 6.85 -6.11 -14.84
C ALA A 72 6.06 -4.80 -14.60
N ASP A 73 4.91 -4.87 -13.93
CA ASP A 73 4.10 -3.67 -13.63
C ASP A 73 4.75 -2.78 -12.57
N VAL A 74 5.57 -3.36 -11.69
CA VAL A 74 6.34 -2.65 -10.66
C VAL A 74 7.64 -2.07 -11.24
N ALA A 75 8.34 -2.82 -12.08
CA ALA A 75 9.58 -2.38 -12.72
C ALA A 75 9.37 -1.19 -13.67
N ASN A 76 8.19 -1.09 -14.29
CA ASN A 76 7.80 0.03 -15.16
C ASN A 76 7.31 1.27 -14.39
N ALA A 77 7.32 1.26 -13.05
CA ALA A 77 6.91 2.40 -12.23
C ALA A 77 8.04 3.43 -12.01
N PHE A 78 9.22 3.22 -12.59
CA PHE A 78 10.38 4.11 -12.56
C PHE A 78 10.82 4.51 -13.97
#